data_AF-A0A1V4XUF9-F1
#
_entry.id   AF-A0A1V4XUF9-F1
#
_cell.length_a   1.000
_cell.length_b   1.000
_cell.length_c   1.000
_cell.angle_alpha   90.00
_cell.angle_beta   90.00
_cell.angle_gamma   90.00
#
_symmetry.space_group_name_H-M   'P 1'
#
loop_
_entity.id
_entity.type
_entity.pdbx_description
1 polymer ?
#
loop_
_entity_poly.entity_id
_entity_poly.type
_entity_poly.pdbx_seq_one_letter_code
_entity_poly.pdbx_strand_id
1 'polypeptide(L)'
;MVIGDLASIVDDSVSFYFNIMTRGTPLESAELLFKRVAPEFQCTACNRVFTGRSIGILCPDCGARTIVAGKGREFYIESIEVEDGAD
;
A
#
# COMPACT_ATOMS: atom_id res chain seq x y z
N MET A 1 -6.14 -4.99 3.99
CA MET A 1 -4.81 -4.38 4.27
C MET A 1 -4.47 -3.36 3.19
N VAL A 2 -3.78 -2.28 3.56
CA VAL A 2 -3.40 -1.19 2.66
C VAL A 2 -1.88 -1.14 2.53
N ILE A 3 -1.38 -1.16 1.30
CA ILE A 3 0.04 -1.11 0.99
C ILE A 3 0.32 -0.01 -0.03
N GLY A 4 1.26 0.86 0.27
CA GLY A 4 1.78 1.85 -0.66
C GLY A 4 2.83 1.27 -1.60
N ASP A 5 2.85 1.70 -2.86
CA ASP A 5 3.78 1.13 -3.85
C ASP A 5 5.27 1.39 -3.57
N LEU A 6 5.60 2.38 -2.72
CA LEU A 6 6.97 2.62 -2.26
C LEU A 6 7.35 1.79 -1.03
N ALA A 7 6.40 1.05 -0.42
CA ALA A 7 6.69 0.18 0.72
C ALA A 7 7.51 -1.08 0.33
N SER A 8 7.67 -1.35 -0.98
CA SER A 8 8.43 -2.50 -1.51
C SER A 8 7.91 -3.86 -1.01
N ILE A 9 6.62 -3.94 -0.69
CA ILE A 9 5.94 -5.17 -0.27
C ILE A 9 5.25 -5.81 -1.47
N VAL A 10 5.45 -7.13 -1.61
CA VAL A 10 4.79 -7.99 -2.61
C VAL A 10 3.65 -8.73 -1.93
N ASP A 11 2.44 -8.54 -2.44
CA ASP A 11 1.19 -9.09 -1.88
C ASP A 11 1.25 -10.62 -1.74
N ASP A 12 1.81 -11.31 -2.73
CA ASP A 12 1.99 -12.77 -2.72
C ASP A 12 2.88 -13.24 -1.57
N SER A 13 3.94 -12.48 -1.24
CA SER A 13 4.82 -12.83 -0.13
C SER A 13 4.09 -12.71 1.21
N VAL A 14 3.32 -11.64 1.40
CA VAL A 14 2.51 -11.46 2.62
C VAL A 14 1.47 -12.57 2.75
N SER A 15 0.74 -12.85 1.66
CA SER A 15 -0.28 -13.91 1.61
C SER A 15 0.31 -15.28 1.93
N PHE A 16 1.47 -15.59 1.34
CA PHE A 16 2.18 -16.85 1.59
C PHE A 16 2.54 -17.04 3.06
N TYR A 17 3.18 -16.03 3.68
CA TYR A 17 3.54 -16.14 5.10
C TYR A 17 2.32 -16.14 6.01
N PHE A 18 1.29 -15.35 5.71
CA PHE A 18 0.04 -15.36 6.46
C PHE A 18 -0.59 -16.76 6.47
N ASN A 19 -0.74 -17.38 5.30
CA ASN A 19 -1.29 -18.74 5.17
C ASN A 19 -0.47 -19.81 5.90
N ILE A 20 0.84 -19.61 6.11
CA ILE A 20 1.65 -20.51 6.93
C ILE A 20 1.38 -20.27 8.41
N MET A 21 1.31 -19.01 8.83
CA MET A 21 1.13 -18.62 10.23
C MET A 21 -0.26 -18.95 10.77
N THR A 22 -1.29 -18.97 9.92
CA THR A 22 -2.68 -19.22 10.34
C THR A 22 -3.10 -20.69 10.35
N ARG A 23 -2.27 -21.61 9.84
CA ARG A 23 -2.58 -23.06 9.83
C ARG A 23 -2.85 -23.60 11.22
N GLY A 24 -3.94 -24.36 11.37
CA GLY A 24 -4.36 -24.93 12.65
C GLY A 24 -4.89 -23.91 13.65
N THR A 25 -5.15 -22.66 13.22
CA THR A 25 -5.77 -21.61 14.03
C THR A 25 -7.19 -21.31 13.51
N PRO A 26 -8.04 -20.61 14.28
CA PRO A 26 -9.34 -20.16 13.76
C PRO A 26 -9.25 -19.27 12.51
N LEU A 27 -8.07 -18.73 12.20
CA LEU A 27 -7.82 -17.86 11.05
C LEU A 27 -7.39 -18.64 9.79
N GLU A 28 -7.36 -19.97 9.82
CA GLU A 28 -6.83 -20.80 8.71
C GLU A 28 -7.56 -20.54 7.38
N SER A 29 -8.84 -20.17 7.44
CA SER A 29 -9.66 -19.82 6.26
C SER A 29 -9.82 -18.31 6.06
N ALA A 30 -9.12 -17.47 6.82
CA ALA A 30 -9.21 -16.02 6.69
C ALA A 30 -8.55 -15.54 5.39
N GLU A 31 -9.17 -14.58 4.72
CA GLU A 31 -8.66 -14.00 3.48
C GLU A 31 -7.99 -12.64 3.72
N LEU A 32 -6.86 -12.41 3.05
CA LEU A 32 -6.22 -11.09 3.01
C LEU A 32 -6.61 -10.36 1.73
N LEU A 33 -7.36 -9.26 1.88
CA LEU A 33 -7.66 -8.35 0.78
C LEU A 33 -6.65 -7.21 0.76
N PHE A 34 -6.05 -6.94 -0.39
CA PHE A 34 -5.02 -5.90 -0.56
C PHE A 34 -5.56 -4.69 -1.31
N LYS A 35 -5.27 -3.50 -0.79
CA LYS A 35 -5.53 -2.22 -1.43
C LYS A 35 -4.20 -1.51 -1.67
N ARG A 36 -3.88 -1.25 -2.94
CA ARG A 36 -2.64 -0.57 -3.33
C ARG A 36 -2.84 0.93 -3.37
N VAL A 37 -1.87 1.67 -2.83
CA VAL A 37 -1.86 3.14 -2.85
C VAL A 37 -0.70 3.62 -3.70
N ALA A 38 -1.05 4.28 -4.81
CA ALA A 38 -0.09 4.93 -5.68
C ALA A 38 0.59 6.11 -4.95
N PRO A 39 1.89 6.34 -5.17
CA PRO A 39 2.58 7.47 -4.56
C PRO A 39 2.15 8.78 -5.20
N GLU A 40 2.01 9.79 -4.34
CA GLU A 40 1.86 11.17 -4.75
C GLU A 40 3.20 11.90 -4.60
N PHE A 41 3.47 12.77 -5.54
CA PHE A 41 4.67 13.60 -5.59
C PHE A 41 4.28 15.07 -5.65
N GLN A 42 5.07 15.90 -4.98
CA GLN A 42 4.94 17.35 -5.01
C GLN A 42 6.19 17.95 -5.66
N CYS A 43 5.98 18.80 -6.65
CA CYS A 43 7.06 19.58 -7.26
C CYS A 43 7.62 20.61 -6.28
N THR A 44 8.95 20.70 -6.17
CA THR A 44 9.62 21.64 -5.26
C THR A 44 9.65 23.09 -5.79
N ALA A 45 9.21 23.33 -7.03
CA ALA A 45 9.23 24.65 -7.66
C ALA A 45 7.82 25.21 -7.90
N CYS A 46 6.93 24.44 -8.53
CA CYS A 46 5.57 24.90 -8.86
C CYS A 46 4.48 24.37 -7.91
N ASN A 47 4.84 23.58 -6.90
CA ASN A 47 3.91 22.96 -5.93
C ASN A 47 2.83 22.04 -6.51
N ARG A 48 2.88 21.70 -7.81
CA ARG A 48 1.95 20.73 -8.38
C ARG A 48 2.09 19.38 -7.68
N VAL A 49 0.96 18.81 -7.30
CA VAL A 49 0.82 17.43 -6.82
C VAL A 49 0.34 16.53 -7.94
N PHE A 50 0.97 15.37 -8.09
CA PHE A 50 0.61 14.39 -9.12
C PHE A 50 1.03 12.97 -8.71
N THR A 51 0.38 11.97 -9.29
CA THR A 51 0.74 10.55 -9.09
C THR A 51 1.89 10.13 -10.00
N GLY A 52 2.72 9.20 -9.57
CA GLY A 52 3.82 8.65 -10.38
C GLY A 52 4.09 7.18 -10.10
N ARG A 53 5.08 6.61 -10.80
CA ARG A 53 5.41 5.17 -10.70
C ARG A 53 6.72 4.88 -9.96
N SER A 54 7.58 5.86 -9.75
CA SER A 54 8.89 5.66 -9.13
C SER A 54 9.44 6.93 -8.48
N ILE A 55 10.41 6.77 -7.59
CA ILE A 55 11.14 7.88 -6.97
C ILE A 55 12.11 8.49 -7.99
N GLY A 56 12.29 9.82 -7.93
CA GLY A 56 13.25 10.52 -8.80
C GLY A 56 12.66 11.03 -10.11
N ILE A 57 11.34 10.95 -10.28
CA ILE A 57 10.65 11.58 -11.42
C ILE A 57 10.78 13.10 -11.35
N LEU A 58 10.82 13.75 -12.52
CA LEU A 58 10.77 15.19 -12.63
C LEU A 58 9.32 15.65 -12.75
N CYS A 59 9.06 16.89 -12.37
CA CYS A 59 7.75 17.51 -12.54
C CYS A 59 7.37 17.55 -14.02
N PRO A 60 6.20 17.02 -14.42
CA PRO A 60 5.79 17.00 -15.82
C PRO A 60 5.52 18.39 -16.40
N ASP A 61 5.32 19.42 -15.56
CA ASP A 61 5.00 20.77 -16.03
C ASP A 61 6.20 21.68 -16.17
N CYS A 62 7.12 21.63 -15.21
CA CYS A 62 8.25 22.56 -15.17
C CYS A 62 9.63 21.88 -15.14
N GLY A 63 9.69 20.55 -15.13
CA GLY A 63 10.94 19.78 -15.13
C GLY A 63 11.75 19.83 -13.82
N ALA A 64 11.28 20.53 -12.80
CA ALA A 64 11.96 20.59 -11.51
C ALA A 64 11.87 19.27 -10.73
N ARG A 65 12.69 19.13 -9.69
CA ARG A 65 12.68 17.97 -8.79
C ARG A 65 11.35 17.85 -8.05
N THR A 66 11.06 16.63 -7.59
CA THR A 66 9.89 16.34 -6.78
C THR A 66 10.25 15.61 -5.49
N ILE A 67 9.42 15.79 -4.48
CA ILE A 67 9.44 15.03 -3.22
C ILE A 67 8.17 14.18 -3.12
N VAL A 68 8.18 13.16 -2.25
CA VAL A 68 6.98 12.37 -1.94
C VAL A 68 6.03 13.23 -1.10
N ALA A 69 4.77 13.32 -1.51
CA ALA A 69 3.75 14.20 -0.93
C ALA A 69 2.91 13.54 0.19
N GLY A 70 3.41 12.43 0.77
CA GLY A 70 2.79 11.77 1.91
C GLY A 70 1.97 10.51 1.60
N LYS A 71 1.76 10.16 0.32
CA LYS A 71 1.15 8.88 -0.09
C LYS A 71 2.13 7.92 -0.74
N GLY A 72 1.79 6.64 -0.73
CA GLY A 72 2.54 5.55 -1.37
C GLY A 72 3.49 4.83 -0.43
N ARG A 73 3.43 5.09 0.88
CA ARG A 73 4.23 4.41 1.92
C ARG A 73 3.37 3.70 2.97
N GLU A 74 2.10 3.48 2.65
CA GLU A 74 1.12 2.86 3.52
C GLU A 74 1.53 1.42 3.83
N PHE A 75 1.33 1.02 5.08
CA PHE A 75 1.47 -0.37 5.51
C PHE A 75 0.68 -0.56 6.80
N TYR A 76 -0.62 -0.85 6.66
CA TYR A 76 -1.52 -1.02 7.81
C TYR A 76 -2.75 -1.86 7.44
N ILE A 77 -3.45 -2.37 8.46
CA ILE A 77 -4.75 -3.04 8.31
C ILE A 77 -5.84 -1.97 8.40
N GLU A 78 -6.65 -1.82 7.34
CA GLU A 78 -7.76 -0.84 7.29
C GLU A 78 -9.01 -1.34 8.02
N SER A 79 -9.31 -2.64 7.89
CA SER A 79 -10.43 -3.29 8.56
C SER A 79 -10.13 -4.77 8.79
N ILE A 80 -10.86 -5.37 9.73
CA ILE A 80 -10.94 -6.80 9.99
C ILE A 80 -12.42 -7.12 10.10
N GLU A 81 -12.89 -8.10 9.32
CA GLU A 81 -14.25 -8.63 9.40
C GLU A 81 -14.20 -9.99 10.09
N VAL A 82 -15.12 -10.23 11.01
CA VAL A 82 -15.22 -11.46 11.80
C VAL A 82 -16.68 -11.88 11.79
N GLU A 83 -16.94 -13.16 11.55
CA GLU A 83 -18.27 -13.75 11.71
C GLU A 83 -18.45 -14.16 13.17
N ASP A 84 -19.44 -13.57 13.84
CA ASP A 84 -19.89 -14.05 15.13
C ASP A 84 -20.72 -15.31 14.87
N GLY A 85 -20.24 -16.49 15.28
CA GLY A 85 -20.85 -17.80 15.01
C GLY A 85 -22.19 -18.06 15.71
N ALA A 86 -23.13 -17.13 15.63
CA ALA A 86 -24.51 -17.28 16.09
C ALA A 86 -25.37 -17.86 14.95
N ASP A 87 -25.40 -19.20 14.91
CA ASP A 87 -26.58 -19.96 14.49
C ASP A 87 -27.29 -20.51 15.74
#